data_AF-A0AAV5B2C5-F1
#
_entry.id   AF-A0AAV5B2C5-F1
#
_cell.length_a   1.000
_cell.length_b   1.000
_cell.length_c   1.000
_cell.angle_alpha   90.00
_cell.angle_beta   90.00
_cell.angle_gamma   90.00
#
_symmetry.space_group_name_H-M   'P 1'
#
loop_
_entity.id
_entity.type
_entity.pdbx_description
1 polymer ?
#
loop_
_entity_poly.entity_id
_entity_poly.type
_entity_poly.pdbx_seq_one_letter_code
_entity_poly.pdbx_strand_id
1 'polypeptide(L)'
;MERPSIASRLLGTALALLLAGALVPCSALADADAPEADLSELQERIESSGAAFDEATAKAAELEQQAAENQKRIDEVEAQLPGQREKASAAINASYKMHQDSPGLLGLVLSSNDFNELLATITYLNAVEDHNVDQVQRLADLQDELDRNQSELEQKLSEAEEQKEEAETALQEAKAAREEAQRQAEEKARRETEEAAAAVAAAQAQAGQEAQLAAPSQATPSSVDWSQDKQAFVGHWAPRIDAYLAGSPLGGQGKTFADAAWDYGVDPRWSPAISNTESSKGLYCFKPHNAWGWGSSSWGSWEEAIRDHVAGLARIYGPTISMEAARKYCPPNADHWYSATLAEMERI
;
A
#
# COMPACT_ATOMS: atom_id res chain seq x y z
N MET A 1 -13.60 23.14 44.60
CA MET A 1 -13.12 23.28 43.21
C MET A 1 -13.45 21.97 42.55
N GLU A 2 -14.55 21.92 41.81
CA GLU A 2 -14.90 20.72 41.04
C GLU A 2 -13.89 20.58 39.91
N ARG A 3 -13.15 19.48 39.90
CA ARG A 3 -12.25 19.12 38.80
C ARG A 3 -13.12 18.60 37.65
N PRO A 4 -12.98 19.12 36.43
CA PRO A 4 -13.78 18.67 35.31
C PRO A 4 -13.44 17.21 35.00
N SER A 5 -14.46 16.35 34.98
CA SER A 5 -14.35 14.95 34.55
C SER A 5 -13.94 14.89 33.07
N ILE A 6 -12.93 14.06 32.80
CA ILE A 6 -12.34 13.79 31.47
C ILE A 6 -13.37 13.24 30.47
N ALA A 7 -14.54 12.78 30.95
CA ALA A 7 -15.64 12.27 30.14
C ALA A 7 -16.17 13.23 29.06
N SER A 8 -15.82 14.53 29.11
CA SER A 8 -16.32 15.52 28.15
C SER A 8 -15.42 15.77 26.93
N ARG A 9 -14.26 15.10 26.78
CA ARG A 9 -13.35 15.34 25.65
C ARG A 9 -13.42 14.33 24.49
N LEU A 10 -14.23 13.27 24.60
CA LEU A 10 -14.43 12.28 23.52
C LEU A 10 -15.43 12.72 22.44
N LEU A 11 -15.48 14.01 22.08
CA LEU A 11 -16.40 14.50 21.06
C LEU A 11 -15.68 15.18 19.87
N GLY A 12 -15.47 14.37 18.83
CA GLY A 12 -15.57 14.80 17.43
C GLY A 12 -14.31 15.34 16.77
N THR A 13 -13.50 14.46 16.19
CA THR A 13 -12.56 14.81 15.12
C THR A 13 -13.32 14.82 13.78
N ALA A 14 -13.73 16.00 13.33
CA ALA A 14 -14.03 16.26 11.93
C ALA A 14 -12.78 16.84 11.29
N LEU A 15 -11.94 15.97 10.69
CA LEU A 15 -10.75 16.38 9.96
C LEU A 15 -11.16 16.84 8.55
N ALA A 16 -11.13 18.15 8.31
CA ALA A 16 -11.28 18.73 6.99
C ALA A 16 -9.91 18.79 6.29
N LEU A 17 -9.72 17.93 5.28
CA LEU A 17 -8.59 18.00 4.36
C LEU A 17 -8.62 19.28 3.52
N LEU A 18 -7.50 20.00 3.47
CA LEU A 18 -7.21 20.99 2.44
C LEU A 18 -5.80 20.74 1.89
N LEU A 19 -5.77 20.13 0.70
CA LEU A 19 -4.60 20.02 -0.17
C LEU A 19 -4.10 21.40 -0.60
N ALA A 20 -2.80 21.67 -0.45
CA ALA A 20 -2.11 22.71 -1.21
C ALA A 20 -0.64 22.32 -1.45
N GLY A 21 -0.41 21.46 -2.44
CA GLY A 21 0.92 21.18 -2.97
C GLY A 21 1.32 22.23 -4.02
N ALA A 22 2.26 23.11 -3.67
CA ALA A 22 2.91 24.01 -4.61
C ALA A 22 4.13 23.32 -5.25
N LEU A 23 4.20 23.39 -6.58
CA LEU A 23 5.32 23.00 -7.44
C LEU A 23 6.67 23.56 -6.93
N VAL A 24 7.76 22.81 -7.18
CA VAL A 24 8.99 23.25 -7.92
C VAL A 24 9.94 22.05 -8.12
N PRO A 25 10.77 22.05 -9.19
CA PRO A 25 11.20 20.85 -9.93
C PRO A 25 12.65 20.42 -9.63
N CYS A 26 12.99 19.18 -9.95
CA CYS A 26 14.38 18.75 -10.11
C CYS A 26 14.53 17.98 -11.45
N SER A 27 15.39 18.50 -12.30
CA SER A 27 15.75 17.94 -13.60
C SER A 27 16.87 16.92 -13.46
N ALA A 28 16.74 15.75 -14.08
CA ALA A 28 17.72 15.13 -14.99
C ALA A 28 17.41 13.63 -15.17
N LEU A 29 16.75 13.33 -16.29
CA LEU A 29 16.62 11.98 -16.85
C LEU A 29 17.97 11.51 -17.40
N ALA A 30 18.39 10.30 -16.98
CA ALA A 30 19.15 9.35 -17.79
C ALA A 30 19.23 8.02 -17.01
N ASP A 31 18.21 7.17 -17.14
CA ASP A 31 18.39 5.75 -17.48
C ASP A 31 17.03 5.07 -17.70
N ALA A 32 17.03 4.12 -18.61
CA ALA A 32 15.90 3.27 -18.93
C ALA A 32 15.83 2.12 -17.91
N ASP A 33 15.43 2.46 -16.69
CA ASP A 33 14.93 1.52 -15.69
C ASP A 33 14.06 2.37 -14.76
N ALA A 34 12.76 2.11 -14.68
CA ALA A 34 12.07 2.43 -13.43
C ALA A 34 12.45 1.25 -12.54
N PRO A 35 13.39 1.40 -11.59
CA PRO A 35 13.97 0.24 -10.95
C PRO A 35 12.85 -0.50 -10.22
N GLU A 36 12.72 -1.81 -10.44
CA GLU A 36 11.90 -2.68 -9.58
C GLU A 36 12.22 -2.44 -8.08
N ALA A 37 13.43 -1.94 -7.79
CA ALA A 37 13.87 -1.47 -6.48
C ALA A 37 12.96 -0.37 -5.89
N ASP A 38 12.54 0.65 -6.66
CA ASP A 38 11.72 1.77 -6.13
C ASP A 38 10.30 1.30 -5.73
N LEU A 39 9.68 0.40 -6.52
CA LEU A 39 8.36 -0.14 -6.16
C LEU A 39 8.41 -1.10 -4.98
N SER A 40 9.49 -1.90 -4.87
CA SER A 40 9.70 -2.80 -3.73
C SER A 40 9.98 -2.05 -2.43
N GLU A 41 10.76 -0.96 -2.48
CA GLU A 41 11.05 -0.09 -1.34
C GLU A 41 9.80 0.68 -0.90
N LEU A 42 8.99 1.16 -1.84
CA LEU A 42 7.69 1.77 -1.54
C LEU A 42 6.70 0.77 -0.93
N GLN A 43 6.75 -0.50 -1.34
CA GLN A 43 5.95 -1.57 -0.74
C GLN A 43 6.40 -1.86 0.71
N GLU A 44 7.71 -1.97 0.95
CA GLU A 44 8.26 -2.16 2.29
C GLU A 44 7.90 -0.99 3.23
N ARG A 45 7.93 0.25 2.70
CA ARG A 45 7.51 1.44 3.44
C ARG A 45 6.02 1.42 3.79
N ILE A 46 5.15 0.92 2.90
CA ILE A 46 3.72 0.74 3.22
C ILE A 46 3.53 -0.30 4.32
N GLU A 47 4.27 -1.41 4.26
CA GLU A 47 4.20 -2.48 5.27
C GLU A 47 4.71 -1.99 6.63
N SER A 48 5.84 -1.29 6.67
CA SER A 48 6.38 -0.69 7.89
C SER A 48 5.45 0.37 8.48
N SER A 49 4.90 1.27 7.66
CA SER A 49 3.95 2.28 8.14
C SER A 49 2.63 1.67 8.59
N GLY A 50 2.19 0.58 7.95
CA GLY A 50 1.01 -0.18 8.38
C GLY A 50 1.21 -0.82 9.75
N ALA A 51 2.35 -1.47 9.97
CA ALA A 51 2.70 -2.04 11.27
C ALA A 51 2.80 -0.97 12.37
N ALA A 52 3.40 0.18 12.07
CA ALA A 52 3.50 1.31 13.01
C ALA A 52 2.12 1.87 13.38
N PHE A 53 1.19 1.96 12.42
CA PHE A 53 -0.19 2.39 12.68
C PHE A 53 -0.95 1.39 13.57
N ASP A 54 -0.81 0.09 13.30
CA ASP A 54 -1.43 -0.96 14.10
C ASP A 54 -0.89 -0.94 15.56
N GLU A 55 0.43 -0.76 15.72
CA GLU A 55 1.06 -0.63 17.03
C GLU A 55 0.59 0.62 17.79
N ALA A 56 0.57 1.78 17.14
CA ALA A 56 0.10 3.03 17.74
C ALA A 56 -1.37 2.94 18.16
N THR A 57 -2.20 2.29 17.34
CA THR A 57 -3.61 2.04 17.65
C THR A 57 -3.78 1.12 18.85
N ALA A 58 -3.00 0.04 18.95
CA ALA A 58 -3.03 -0.86 20.09
C ALA A 58 -2.60 -0.17 21.39
N LYS A 59 -1.54 0.65 21.32
CA LYS A 59 -1.02 1.41 22.46
C LYS A 59 -2.02 2.47 22.95
N ALA A 60 -2.69 3.18 22.04
CA ALA A 60 -3.75 4.12 22.39
C ALA A 60 -4.90 3.41 23.13
N ALA A 61 -5.36 2.26 22.63
CA ALA A 61 -6.42 1.49 23.27
C ALA A 61 -6.02 0.98 24.67
N GLU A 62 -4.77 0.57 24.86
CA GLU A 62 -4.25 0.18 26.18
C GLU A 62 -4.25 1.36 27.17
N LEU A 63 -3.78 2.54 26.72
CA LEU A 63 -3.75 3.75 27.56
C LEU A 63 -5.16 4.24 27.91
N GLU A 64 -6.12 4.14 26.98
CA GLU A 64 -7.54 4.43 27.25
C GLU A 64 -8.10 3.50 28.34
N GLN A 65 -7.76 2.21 28.29
CA GLN A 65 -8.18 1.27 29.34
C GLN A 65 -7.56 1.64 30.70
N GLN A 66 -6.26 1.92 30.73
CA GLN A 66 -5.57 2.35 31.96
C GLN A 66 -6.20 3.65 32.50
N ALA A 67 -6.68 4.54 31.62
CA ALA A 67 -7.32 5.79 32.03
C ALA A 67 -8.68 5.54 32.67
N ALA A 68 -9.46 4.62 32.11
CA ALA A 68 -10.73 4.20 32.68
C ALA A 68 -10.55 3.52 34.06
N GLU A 69 -9.50 2.70 34.22
CA GLU A 69 -9.19 2.05 35.50
C GLU A 69 -8.71 3.05 36.55
N ASN A 70 -7.81 3.97 36.19
CA ASN A 70 -7.36 5.03 37.09
C ASN A 70 -8.50 5.96 37.51
N GLN A 71 -9.43 6.30 36.60
CA GLN A 71 -10.60 7.11 36.95
C GLN A 71 -11.47 6.42 38.01
N LYS A 72 -11.71 5.10 37.89
CA LYS A 72 -12.45 4.35 38.92
C LYS A 72 -11.76 4.41 40.28
N ARG A 73 -10.42 4.32 40.31
CA ARG A 73 -9.64 4.42 41.56
C ARG A 73 -9.74 5.81 42.18
N ILE A 74 -9.73 6.86 41.36
CA ILE A 74 -9.94 8.24 41.82
C ILE A 74 -11.31 8.37 42.47
N ASP A 75 -12.37 7.93 41.80
CA ASP A 75 -13.74 8.00 42.31
C ASP A 75 -13.86 7.25 43.67
N GLU A 76 -13.19 6.11 43.80
CA GLU A 76 -13.15 5.33 45.04
C GLU A 76 -12.40 6.04 46.17
N VAL A 77 -11.24 6.66 45.90
CA VAL A 77 -10.49 7.43 46.91
C VAL A 77 -11.24 8.71 47.30
N GLU A 78 -11.85 9.40 46.33
CA GLU A 78 -12.67 10.58 46.59
C GLU A 78 -13.88 10.28 47.47
N ALA A 79 -14.49 9.10 47.32
CA ALA A 79 -15.58 8.65 48.19
C ALA A 79 -15.12 8.41 49.65
N GLN A 80 -13.85 8.06 49.87
CA GLN A 80 -13.28 7.80 51.20
C GLN A 80 -12.83 9.09 51.93
N LEU A 81 -12.60 10.17 51.19
CA LEU A 81 -12.11 11.45 51.73
C LEU A 81 -12.94 12.04 52.87
N PRO A 82 -14.28 12.14 52.78
CA PRO A 82 -15.07 12.78 53.83
C PRO A 82 -14.93 12.04 55.17
N GLY A 83 -14.95 10.71 55.15
CA GLY A 83 -14.82 9.89 56.36
C GLY A 83 -13.43 9.98 56.98
N GLN A 84 -12.38 10.07 56.15
CA GLN A 84 -11.01 10.25 56.66
C GLN A 84 -10.78 11.66 57.21
N ARG A 85 -11.38 12.70 56.59
CA ARG A 85 -11.36 14.07 57.12
C ARG A 85 -12.05 14.17 58.49
N GLU A 86 -13.17 13.47 58.68
CA GLU A 86 -13.87 13.42 59.96
C GLU A 86 -13.00 12.77 61.04
N LYS A 87 -12.37 11.63 60.73
CA LYS A 87 -11.42 10.95 61.64
C LYS A 87 -10.22 11.84 61.99
N ALA A 88 -9.65 12.53 61.02
CA ALA A 88 -8.57 13.49 61.24
C ALA A 88 -9.01 14.63 62.17
N SER A 89 -10.18 15.22 61.91
CA SER A 89 -10.73 16.30 62.75
C SER A 89 -10.99 15.84 64.18
N ALA A 90 -11.51 14.62 64.37
CA ALA A 90 -11.73 14.03 65.68
C ALA A 90 -10.40 13.82 66.43
N ALA A 91 -9.35 13.33 65.75
CA ALA A 91 -8.02 13.15 66.32
C ALA A 91 -7.37 14.49 66.74
N ILE A 92 -7.49 15.52 65.89
CA ILE A 92 -6.99 16.88 66.19
C ILE A 92 -7.71 17.46 67.42
N ASN A 93 -9.03 17.34 67.48
CA ASN A 93 -9.83 17.81 68.62
C ASN A 93 -9.49 17.07 69.92
N ALA A 94 -9.20 15.77 69.85
CA ALA A 94 -8.77 14.97 70.99
C ALA A 94 -7.38 15.42 71.51
N SER A 95 -6.42 15.64 70.60
CA SER A 95 -5.09 16.15 70.94
C SER A 95 -5.14 17.56 71.55
N TYR A 96 -5.96 18.46 71.01
CA TYR A 96 -6.18 19.79 71.57
C TYR A 96 -6.66 19.74 73.03
N LYS A 97 -7.58 18.82 73.35
CA LYS A 97 -8.08 18.61 74.72
C LYS A 97 -7.00 18.03 75.65
N MET A 98 -6.07 17.25 75.11
CA MET A 98 -4.99 16.62 75.88
C MET A 98 -3.84 17.59 76.20
N HIS A 99 -3.61 18.60 75.34
CA HIS A 99 -2.50 19.56 75.47
C HIS A 99 -2.93 20.98 75.90
N GLN A 100 -4.10 21.13 76.53
CA GLN A 100 -4.63 22.43 76.99
C GLN A 100 -3.67 23.22 77.92
N ASP A 101 -2.68 22.57 78.53
CA ASP A 101 -1.72 23.18 79.45
C ASP A 101 -0.40 23.66 78.81
N SER A 102 -0.20 23.55 77.48
CA SER A 102 1.05 23.98 76.80
C SER A 102 0.86 25.20 75.86
N PRO A 103 1.31 26.40 76.25
CA PRO A 103 1.12 27.63 75.49
C PRO A 103 2.15 27.74 74.35
N GLY A 104 1.73 27.49 73.10
CA GLY A 104 2.57 27.69 71.92
C GLY A 104 2.11 26.98 70.64
N LEU A 105 1.29 25.94 70.76
CA LEU A 105 0.93 25.06 69.63
C LEU A 105 -0.03 25.70 68.63
N LEU A 106 -0.96 26.55 69.11
CA LEU A 106 -1.92 27.24 68.26
C LEU A 106 -1.24 28.20 67.27
N GLY A 107 -0.13 28.82 67.66
CA GLY A 107 0.62 29.73 66.77
C GLY A 107 1.37 28.99 65.66
N LEU A 108 1.86 27.78 65.94
CA LEU A 108 2.56 26.95 64.97
C LEU A 108 1.59 26.34 63.95
N VAL A 109 0.46 25.79 64.41
CA VAL A 109 -0.60 25.21 63.57
C VAL A 109 -1.29 26.28 62.70
N LEU A 110 -1.48 27.51 63.20
CA LEU A 110 -2.06 28.61 62.41
C LEU A 110 -1.06 29.25 61.43
N SER A 111 0.21 28.87 61.47
CA SER A 111 1.26 29.39 60.59
C SER A 111 1.53 28.53 59.35
N SER A 112 0.93 27.34 59.27
CA SER A 112 1.09 26.41 58.14
C SER A 112 0.41 26.94 56.88
N ASN A 113 1.11 26.95 55.75
CA ASN A 113 0.63 27.50 54.49
C ASN A 113 -0.21 26.50 53.69
N ASP A 114 -0.08 25.21 53.97
CA ASP A 114 -0.85 24.14 53.32
C ASP A 114 -1.20 22.98 54.28
N PHE A 115 -2.06 22.09 53.79
CA PHE A 115 -2.59 20.97 54.57
C PHE A 115 -1.51 19.94 54.95
N ASN A 116 -0.48 19.75 54.12
CA ASN A 116 0.63 18.83 54.43
C ASN A 116 1.55 19.44 55.50
N GLU A 117 1.77 20.76 55.49
CA GLU A 117 2.54 21.49 56.50
C GLU A 117 1.79 21.53 57.85
N LEU A 118 0.46 21.65 57.82
CA LEU A 118 -0.42 21.52 58.99
C LEU A 118 -0.34 20.11 59.59
N LEU A 119 -0.41 19.07 58.74
CA LEU A 119 -0.32 17.67 59.17
C LEU A 119 1.05 17.37 59.77
N ALA A 120 2.16 17.76 59.12
CA ALA A 120 3.51 17.54 59.64
C ALA A 120 3.75 18.19 61.01
N THR A 121 3.21 19.41 61.20
CA THR A 121 3.28 20.13 62.47
C THR A 121 2.53 19.40 63.59
N ILE A 122 1.37 18.82 63.28
CA ILE A 122 0.55 18.07 64.24
C ILE A 122 1.14 16.67 64.51
N THR A 123 1.70 16.00 63.50
CA THR A 123 2.41 14.71 63.61
C THR A 123 3.65 14.83 64.49
N TYR A 124 4.40 15.93 64.39
CA TYR A 124 5.54 16.20 65.26
C TYR A 124 5.15 16.38 66.73
N LEU A 125 3.91 16.81 67.00
CA LEU A 125 3.43 17.13 68.35
C LEU A 125 2.64 16.00 69.01
N ASN A 126 2.14 15.02 68.25
CA ASN A 126 1.19 14.02 68.73
C ASN A 126 1.69 12.59 68.48
N ALA A 127 2.29 11.97 69.51
CA ALA A 127 2.77 10.58 69.50
C ALA A 127 1.75 9.59 70.11
N VAL A 128 0.46 9.93 70.15
CA VAL A 128 -0.58 9.10 70.77
C VAL A 128 -1.64 8.75 69.72
N GLU A 129 -1.53 7.50 69.25
CA GLU A 129 -2.33 6.78 68.25
C GLU A 129 -1.91 6.99 66.77
N ASP A 130 -0.66 6.61 66.48
CA ASP A 130 -0.01 6.54 65.15
C ASP A 130 -0.95 6.11 64.01
N HIS A 131 -1.84 5.14 64.25
CA HIS A 131 -2.69 4.55 63.23
C HIS A 131 -3.63 5.53 62.51
N ASN A 132 -4.24 6.51 63.20
CA ASN A 132 -5.20 7.40 62.53
C ASN A 132 -4.51 8.50 61.72
N VAL A 133 -3.32 8.94 62.16
CA VAL A 133 -2.47 9.89 61.43
C VAL A 133 -1.86 9.20 60.20
N ASP A 134 -1.39 7.96 60.35
CA ASP A 134 -0.85 7.14 59.26
C ASP A 134 -1.86 6.91 58.13
N GLN A 135 -3.14 6.69 58.47
CA GLN A 135 -4.19 6.46 57.46
C GLN A 135 -4.56 7.73 56.69
N VAL A 136 -4.46 8.91 57.33
CA VAL A 136 -4.69 10.20 56.66
C VAL A 136 -3.51 10.54 55.75
N GLN A 137 -2.27 10.29 56.19
CA GLN A 137 -1.08 10.49 55.37
C GLN A 137 -1.09 9.56 54.16
N ARG A 138 -1.39 8.27 54.34
CA ARG A 138 -1.53 7.33 53.21
C ARG A 138 -2.60 7.74 52.20
N LEU A 139 -3.72 8.29 52.67
CA LEU A 139 -4.75 8.79 51.76
C LEU A 139 -4.24 9.98 50.96
N ALA A 140 -3.59 10.95 51.61
CA ALA A 140 -2.99 12.09 50.93
C ALA A 140 -1.92 11.65 49.92
N ASP A 141 -1.05 10.71 50.29
CA ASP A 141 -0.04 10.14 49.40
C ASP A 141 -0.68 9.43 48.18
N LEU A 142 -1.75 8.65 48.40
CA LEU A 142 -2.48 7.98 47.32
C LEU A 142 -3.19 8.98 46.39
N GLN A 143 -3.68 10.10 46.92
CA GLN A 143 -4.24 11.16 46.08
C GLN A 143 -3.18 11.85 45.23
N ASP A 144 -2.05 12.20 45.83
CA ASP A 144 -0.92 12.80 45.11
C ASP A 144 -0.37 11.85 44.03
N GLU A 145 -0.31 10.54 44.32
CA GLU A 145 0.11 9.52 43.36
C GLU A 145 -0.92 9.35 42.22
N LEU A 146 -2.22 9.34 42.54
CA LEU A 146 -3.28 9.26 41.53
C LEU A 146 -3.32 10.49 40.63
N ASP A 147 -3.18 11.69 41.18
CA ASP A 147 -3.13 12.94 40.42
C ASP A 147 -1.95 12.98 39.45
N ARG A 148 -0.76 12.57 39.92
CA ARG A 148 0.42 12.44 39.06
C ARG A 148 0.20 11.41 37.97
N ASN A 149 -0.29 10.22 38.32
CA ASN A 149 -0.54 9.15 37.35
C ASN A 149 -1.60 9.55 36.31
N GLN A 150 -2.64 10.30 36.71
CA GLN A 150 -3.66 10.80 35.81
C GLN A 150 -3.07 11.81 34.82
N SER A 151 -2.31 12.79 35.31
CA SER A 151 -1.65 13.77 34.44
C SER A 151 -0.65 13.13 33.49
N GLU A 152 0.15 12.16 33.96
CA GLU A 152 1.09 11.43 33.11
C GLU A 152 0.37 10.58 32.06
N LEU A 153 -0.77 9.99 32.42
CA LEU A 153 -1.54 9.15 31.51
C LEU A 153 -2.29 9.96 30.46
N GLU A 154 -2.86 11.11 30.83
CA GLU A 154 -3.42 12.08 29.86
C GLU A 154 -2.36 12.52 28.87
N GLN A 155 -1.15 12.83 29.34
CA GLN A 155 -0.04 13.19 28.46
C GLN A 155 0.30 12.03 27.52
N LYS A 156 0.46 10.81 28.03
CA LYS A 156 0.77 9.62 27.22
C LYS A 156 -0.32 9.32 26.20
N LEU A 157 -1.59 9.53 26.55
CA LEU A 157 -2.72 9.31 25.66
C LEU A 157 -2.73 10.34 24.54
N SER A 158 -2.50 11.62 24.85
CA SER A 158 -2.34 12.66 23.84
C SER A 158 -1.16 12.37 22.90
N GLU A 159 -0.01 11.95 23.43
CA GLU A 159 1.16 11.58 22.62
C GLU A 159 0.88 10.35 21.75
N ALA A 160 0.10 9.38 22.24
CA ALA A 160 -0.27 8.19 21.48
C ALA A 160 -1.29 8.49 20.36
N GLU A 161 -2.25 9.40 20.60
CA GLU A 161 -3.18 9.89 19.58
C GLU A 161 -2.42 10.63 18.47
N GLU A 162 -1.48 11.50 18.84
CA GLU A 162 -0.63 12.23 17.87
C GLU A 162 0.22 11.26 17.04
N GLN A 163 0.86 10.27 17.69
CA GLN A 163 1.61 9.21 16.99
C GLN A 163 0.74 8.39 16.04
N LYS A 164 -0.52 8.14 16.39
CA LYS A 164 -1.47 7.43 15.53
C LYS A 164 -1.83 8.27 14.30
N GLU A 165 -2.11 9.55 14.47
CA GLU A 165 -2.40 10.47 13.34
C GLU A 165 -1.17 10.63 12.42
N GLU A 166 0.02 10.73 12.98
CA GLU A 166 1.27 10.77 12.22
C GLU A 166 1.48 9.47 11.42
N ALA A 167 1.28 8.30 12.04
CA ALA A 167 1.41 7.01 11.38
C ALA A 167 0.36 6.81 10.27
N GLU A 168 -0.88 7.26 10.48
CA GLU A 168 -1.92 7.24 9.46
C GLU A 168 -1.55 8.13 8.26
N THR A 169 -1.06 9.34 8.54
CA THR A 169 -0.59 10.26 7.50
C THR A 169 0.56 9.65 6.71
N ALA A 170 1.57 9.09 7.38
CA ALA A 170 2.71 8.43 6.75
C ALA A 170 2.28 7.23 5.87
N LEU A 171 1.28 6.46 6.30
CA LEU A 171 0.73 5.35 5.53
C LEU A 171 0.00 5.84 4.27
N GLN A 172 -0.79 6.91 4.36
CA GLN A 172 -1.47 7.52 3.21
C GLN A 172 -0.47 8.10 2.22
N GLU A 173 0.55 8.80 2.70
CA GLU A 173 1.64 9.33 1.86
C GLU A 173 2.40 8.21 1.15
N ALA A 174 2.71 7.11 1.85
CA ALA A 174 3.38 5.96 1.24
C ALA A 174 2.52 5.32 0.13
N LYS A 175 1.21 5.18 0.35
CA LYS A 175 0.26 4.69 -0.67
C LYS A 175 0.17 5.62 -1.87
N ALA A 176 0.06 6.93 -1.64
CA ALA A 176 -0.01 7.94 -2.69
C ALA A 176 1.30 7.99 -3.50
N ALA A 177 2.45 7.88 -2.84
CA ALA A 177 3.75 7.81 -3.51
C ALA A 177 3.87 6.58 -4.41
N ARG A 178 3.35 5.42 -3.98
CA ARG A 178 3.30 4.21 -4.80
C ARG A 178 2.38 4.37 -6.01
N GLU A 179 1.19 4.95 -5.83
CA GLU A 179 0.26 5.20 -6.95
C GLU A 179 0.84 6.20 -7.95
N GLU A 180 1.51 7.26 -7.48
CA GLU A 180 2.22 8.21 -8.34
C GLU A 180 3.37 7.55 -9.09
N ALA A 181 4.23 6.77 -8.41
CA ALA A 181 5.32 6.05 -9.04
C ALA A 181 4.80 5.10 -10.12
N GLN A 182 3.68 4.42 -9.86
CA GLN A 182 3.03 3.55 -10.83
C GLN A 182 2.51 4.35 -12.04
N ARG A 183 1.82 5.48 -11.82
CA ARG A 183 1.34 6.35 -12.91
C ARG A 183 2.48 6.91 -13.75
N GLN A 184 3.59 7.30 -13.12
CA GLN A 184 4.78 7.79 -13.83
C GLN A 184 5.43 6.67 -14.65
N ALA A 185 5.52 5.46 -14.11
CA ALA A 185 6.00 4.30 -14.86
C ALA A 185 5.11 3.99 -16.07
N GLU A 186 3.78 4.02 -15.90
CA GLU A 186 2.81 3.85 -16.99
C GLU A 186 2.90 4.98 -18.03
N GLU A 187 3.06 6.24 -17.62
CA GLU A 187 3.23 7.37 -18.53
C GLU A 187 4.57 7.32 -19.28
N LYS A 188 5.66 6.96 -18.60
CA LYS A 188 6.97 6.77 -19.23
C LYS A 188 6.90 5.66 -20.28
N ALA A 189 6.30 4.53 -19.93
CA ALA A 189 6.04 3.44 -20.87
C ALA A 189 5.20 3.92 -22.06
N ARG A 190 4.14 4.72 -21.82
CA ARG A 190 3.34 5.30 -22.91
C ARG A 190 4.17 6.21 -23.82
N ARG A 191 4.96 7.13 -23.26
CA ARG A 191 5.82 8.04 -24.05
C ARG A 191 6.87 7.28 -24.85
N GLU A 192 7.51 6.27 -24.27
CA GLU A 192 8.47 5.41 -24.97
C GLU A 192 7.80 4.66 -26.13
N THR A 193 6.55 4.19 -25.94
CA THR A 193 5.79 3.57 -27.04
C THR A 193 5.40 4.57 -28.14
N GLU A 194 5.05 5.82 -27.79
CA GLU A 194 4.74 6.89 -28.73
C GLU A 194 5.99 7.33 -29.52
N GLU A 195 7.13 7.47 -28.86
CA GLU A 195 8.42 7.81 -29.49
C GLU A 195 8.91 6.67 -30.40
N ALA A 196 8.79 5.41 -29.97
CA ALA A 196 9.10 4.26 -30.81
C ALA A 196 8.19 4.19 -32.05
N ALA A 197 6.89 4.45 -31.89
CA ALA A 197 5.94 4.51 -33.01
C ALA A 197 6.28 5.66 -33.98
N ALA A 198 6.66 6.84 -33.46
CA ALA A 198 7.07 7.98 -34.27
C ALA A 198 8.39 7.72 -35.03
N ALA A 199 9.37 7.06 -34.39
CA ALA A 199 10.61 6.66 -35.03
C ALA A 199 10.40 5.65 -36.16
N VAL A 200 9.50 4.67 -35.96
CA VAL A 200 9.10 3.72 -37.01
C VAL A 200 8.40 4.44 -38.16
N ALA A 201 7.47 5.37 -37.87
CA ALA A 201 6.80 6.16 -38.90
C ALA A 201 7.77 7.07 -39.69
N ALA A 202 8.76 7.68 -39.03
CA ALA A 202 9.80 8.49 -39.67
C ALA A 202 10.73 7.63 -40.55
N ALA A 203 11.11 6.45 -40.09
CA ALA A 203 11.89 5.48 -40.87
C ALA A 203 11.11 4.99 -42.11
N GLN A 204 9.81 4.74 -41.97
CA GLN A 204 8.92 4.39 -43.09
C GLN A 204 8.76 5.54 -44.09
N ALA A 205 8.71 6.80 -43.64
CA ALA A 205 8.66 7.97 -44.51
C ALA A 205 9.96 8.17 -45.30
N GLN A 206 11.12 7.92 -44.68
CA GLN A 206 12.43 7.92 -45.36
C GLN A 206 12.56 6.76 -46.34
N ALA A 207 12.13 5.55 -45.97
CA ALA A 207 12.08 4.40 -46.87
C ALA A 207 11.09 4.62 -48.04
N GLY A 208 10.01 5.37 -47.83
CA GLY A 208 9.08 5.78 -48.90
C GLY A 208 9.69 6.74 -49.92
N GLN A 209 10.65 7.58 -49.52
CA GLN A 209 11.42 8.43 -50.45
C GLN A 209 12.47 7.64 -51.23
N GLU A 210 13.11 6.62 -50.63
CA GLU A 210 14.02 5.72 -51.37
C GLU A 210 13.27 4.72 -52.28
N ALA A 211 12.08 4.25 -51.89
CA ALA A 211 11.23 3.36 -52.69
C ALA A 211 10.61 4.04 -53.93
N GLN A 212 10.58 5.37 -53.99
CA GLN A 212 10.11 6.11 -55.15
C GLN A 212 11.11 6.12 -56.32
N LEU A 213 12.34 5.64 -56.10
CA LEU A 213 13.37 5.46 -57.13
C LEU A 213 13.51 4.01 -57.61
N ALA A 214 12.77 3.05 -57.04
CA ALA A 214 12.84 1.64 -57.42
C ALA A 214 11.50 0.90 -57.20
N ALA A 215 10.55 1.07 -58.11
CA ALA A 215 9.36 0.21 -58.20
C ALA A 215 9.69 -1.03 -59.07
N PRO A 216 9.16 -2.24 -58.75
CA PRO A 216 7.72 -2.49 -58.96
C PRO A 216 6.95 -3.28 -57.86
N SER A 217 5.65 -2.95 -57.77
CA SER A 217 4.48 -3.67 -57.22
C SER A 217 4.35 -3.94 -55.71
N GLN A 218 3.40 -3.22 -55.11
CA GLN A 218 2.88 -3.35 -53.74
C GLN A 218 1.83 -4.48 -53.65
N ALA A 219 1.87 -5.28 -52.58
CA ALA A 219 0.75 -6.12 -52.15
C ALA A 219 0.17 -5.56 -50.84
N THR A 220 -1.11 -5.20 -50.85
CA THR A 220 -1.92 -4.86 -49.68
C THR A 220 -2.13 -6.09 -48.78
N PRO A 221 -2.42 -5.93 -47.46
CA PRO A 221 -2.72 -7.07 -46.61
C PRO A 221 -4.06 -7.68 -47.04
N SER A 222 -4.01 -8.79 -47.77
CA SER A 222 -5.18 -9.50 -48.27
C SER A 222 -5.88 -10.29 -47.16
N SER A 223 -7.21 -10.34 -47.22
CA SER A 223 -8.05 -11.30 -46.50
C SER A 223 -7.52 -12.73 -46.65
N VAL A 224 -7.56 -13.54 -45.58
CA VAL A 224 -7.22 -14.97 -45.65
C VAL A 224 -8.27 -15.69 -46.51
N ASP A 225 -7.84 -16.38 -47.56
CA ASP A 225 -8.72 -17.18 -48.42
C ASP A 225 -8.89 -18.58 -47.82
N TRP A 226 -10.11 -18.87 -47.37
CA TRP A 226 -10.51 -20.15 -46.80
C TRP A 226 -11.21 -21.08 -47.80
N SER A 227 -11.39 -20.64 -49.06
CA SER A 227 -12.11 -21.40 -50.10
C SER A 227 -11.22 -22.42 -50.84
N GLN A 228 -9.91 -22.30 -50.68
CA GLN A 228 -8.90 -23.23 -51.19
C GLN A 228 -8.80 -24.52 -50.36
N ASP A 229 -8.13 -25.55 -50.88
CA ASP A 229 -7.87 -26.77 -50.12
C ASP A 229 -6.72 -26.59 -49.11
N LYS A 230 -6.64 -27.49 -48.11
CA LYS A 230 -5.63 -27.44 -47.04
C LYS A 230 -4.21 -27.42 -47.59
N GLN A 231 -3.91 -28.20 -48.63
CA GLN A 231 -2.56 -28.29 -49.16
C GLN A 231 -2.15 -26.97 -49.80
N ALA A 232 -3.04 -26.34 -50.58
CA ALA A 232 -2.83 -25.01 -51.12
C ALA A 232 -2.68 -23.96 -50.00
N PHE A 233 -3.49 -24.04 -48.94
CA PHE A 233 -3.44 -23.11 -47.79
C PHE A 233 -2.09 -23.17 -47.08
N VAL A 234 -1.68 -24.39 -46.71
CA VAL A 234 -0.40 -24.61 -46.04
C VAL A 234 0.76 -24.24 -46.97
N GLY A 235 0.66 -24.55 -48.27
CA GLY A 235 1.65 -24.16 -49.26
C GLY A 235 1.81 -22.64 -49.42
N HIS A 236 0.75 -21.87 -49.21
CA HIS A 236 0.80 -20.41 -49.24
C HIS A 236 1.38 -19.81 -47.95
N TRP A 237 0.92 -20.29 -46.78
CA TRP A 237 1.24 -19.65 -45.49
C TRP A 237 2.51 -20.16 -44.83
N ALA A 238 2.83 -21.45 -44.95
CA ALA A 238 4.02 -22.03 -44.31
C ALA A 238 5.32 -21.29 -44.66
N PRO A 239 5.67 -21.02 -45.93
CA PRO A 239 6.92 -20.33 -46.26
C PRO A 239 6.96 -18.88 -45.77
N ARG A 240 5.81 -18.21 -45.70
CA ARG A 240 5.72 -16.83 -45.19
C ARG A 240 5.99 -16.78 -43.70
N ILE A 241 5.37 -17.68 -42.95
CA ILE A 241 5.58 -17.81 -41.51
C ILE A 241 7.02 -18.25 -41.22
N ASP A 242 7.57 -19.21 -41.99
CA ASP A 242 8.97 -19.61 -41.83
C ASP A 242 9.96 -18.47 -42.09
N ALA A 243 9.71 -17.65 -43.12
CA ALA A 243 10.53 -16.48 -43.39
C ALA A 243 10.47 -15.47 -42.23
N TYR A 244 9.27 -15.25 -41.67
CA TYR A 244 9.08 -14.40 -40.52
C TYR A 244 9.78 -14.91 -39.25
N LEU A 245 9.77 -16.23 -39.02
CA LEU A 245 10.36 -16.89 -37.86
C LEU A 245 11.87 -17.20 -38.03
N ALA A 246 12.46 -16.91 -39.17
CA ALA A 246 13.86 -17.22 -39.46
C ALA A 246 14.81 -16.62 -38.40
N GLY A 247 15.76 -17.44 -37.95
CA GLY A 247 16.75 -17.05 -36.92
C GLY A 247 16.22 -17.07 -35.48
N SER A 248 14.97 -17.48 -35.25
CA SER A 248 14.41 -17.66 -33.90
C SER A 248 14.34 -19.13 -33.48
N PRO A 249 14.11 -19.43 -32.19
CA PRO A 249 13.83 -20.79 -31.71
C PRO A 249 12.61 -21.46 -32.36
N LEU A 250 11.67 -20.68 -32.89
CA LEU A 250 10.52 -21.16 -33.65
C LEU A 250 10.79 -21.32 -35.17
N GLY A 251 12.02 -21.07 -35.63
CA GLY A 251 12.38 -21.20 -37.04
C GLY A 251 12.10 -22.61 -37.58
N GLY A 252 11.48 -22.71 -38.75
CA GLY A 252 11.09 -23.99 -39.37
C GLY A 252 9.71 -24.52 -38.94
N GLN A 253 9.00 -23.82 -38.05
CA GLN A 253 7.66 -24.21 -37.59
C GLN A 253 6.52 -23.64 -38.45
N GLY A 254 6.80 -22.97 -39.56
CA GLY A 254 5.80 -22.33 -40.41
C GLY A 254 4.74 -23.29 -40.93
N LYS A 255 5.14 -24.52 -41.29
CA LYS A 255 4.18 -25.58 -41.64
C LYS A 255 3.27 -25.93 -40.46
N THR A 256 3.81 -26.05 -39.25
CA THR A 256 3.04 -26.39 -38.04
C THR A 256 2.01 -25.32 -37.72
N PHE A 257 2.40 -24.04 -37.80
CA PHE A 257 1.47 -22.92 -37.63
C PHE A 257 0.38 -22.91 -38.69
N ALA A 258 0.73 -23.08 -39.96
CA ALA A 258 -0.24 -23.10 -41.05
C ALA A 258 -1.21 -24.30 -40.95
N ASP A 259 -0.72 -25.47 -40.58
CA ASP A 259 -1.55 -26.65 -40.33
C ASP A 259 -2.53 -26.40 -39.15
N ALA A 260 -2.04 -25.84 -38.04
CA ALA A 260 -2.88 -25.54 -36.88
C ALA A 260 -3.91 -24.45 -37.18
N ALA A 261 -3.52 -23.39 -37.88
CA ALA A 261 -4.40 -22.32 -38.32
C ALA A 261 -5.55 -22.85 -39.18
N TRP A 262 -5.22 -23.75 -40.13
CA TRP A 262 -6.22 -24.45 -40.92
C TRP A 262 -7.18 -25.29 -40.08
N ASP A 263 -6.63 -26.13 -39.20
CA ASP A 263 -7.40 -27.09 -38.42
C ASP A 263 -8.36 -26.41 -37.43
N TYR A 264 -8.01 -25.23 -36.92
CA TYR A 264 -8.81 -24.50 -35.93
C TYR A 264 -9.51 -23.25 -36.46
N GLY A 265 -9.35 -22.92 -37.74
CA GLY A 265 -10.00 -21.76 -38.37
C GLY A 265 -9.52 -20.41 -37.82
N VAL A 266 -8.22 -20.30 -37.55
CA VAL A 266 -7.58 -19.11 -37.00
C VAL A 266 -6.69 -18.46 -38.06
N ASP A 267 -6.64 -17.12 -38.09
CA ASP A 267 -5.74 -16.39 -38.98
C ASP A 267 -4.29 -16.89 -38.82
N PRO A 268 -3.66 -17.41 -39.89
CA PRO A 268 -2.35 -18.06 -39.81
C PRO A 268 -1.22 -17.12 -39.36
N ARG A 269 -1.44 -15.81 -39.40
CA ARG A 269 -0.46 -14.80 -38.97
C ARG A 269 -0.52 -14.54 -37.47
N TRP A 270 -1.67 -14.79 -36.83
CA TRP A 270 -1.94 -14.28 -35.47
C TRP A 270 -1.07 -14.95 -34.41
N SER A 271 -1.04 -16.28 -34.36
CA SER A 271 -0.22 -16.99 -33.36
C SER A 271 1.29 -16.78 -33.53
N PRO A 272 1.86 -16.78 -34.75
CA PRO A 272 3.26 -16.39 -34.94
C PRO A 272 3.54 -14.94 -34.50
N ALA A 273 2.65 -14.00 -34.79
CA ALA A 273 2.80 -12.60 -34.39
C ALA A 273 2.80 -12.44 -32.86
N ILE A 274 1.87 -13.09 -32.15
CA ILE A 274 1.85 -13.08 -30.67
C ILE A 274 3.18 -13.62 -30.13
N SER A 275 3.74 -14.68 -30.74
CA SER A 275 5.01 -15.23 -30.27
C SER A 275 6.16 -14.22 -30.28
N ASN A 276 6.14 -13.28 -31.24
CA ASN A 276 7.08 -12.17 -31.27
C ASN A 276 6.78 -11.14 -30.19
N THR A 277 5.52 -10.69 -30.09
CA THR A 277 5.08 -9.71 -29.08
C THR A 277 5.44 -10.16 -27.65
N GLU A 278 5.31 -11.45 -27.36
CA GLU A 278 5.43 -11.99 -25.99
C GLU A 278 6.84 -12.47 -25.64
N SER A 279 7.60 -12.98 -26.61
CA SER A 279 8.89 -13.63 -26.30
C SER A 279 9.95 -13.48 -27.39
N SER A 280 9.76 -12.54 -28.33
CA SER A 280 10.64 -12.39 -29.48
C SER A 280 10.82 -13.72 -30.24
N LYS A 281 9.69 -14.38 -30.55
CA LYS A 281 9.60 -15.64 -31.31
C LYS A 281 10.24 -16.83 -30.57
N GLY A 282 10.07 -16.86 -29.26
CA GLY A 282 10.55 -17.93 -28.38
C GLY A 282 11.97 -17.74 -27.84
N LEU A 283 12.60 -16.58 -28.05
CA LEU A 283 13.92 -16.26 -27.49
C LEU A 283 13.87 -16.09 -25.96
N TYR A 284 12.82 -15.44 -25.45
CA TYR A 284 12.66 -15.12 -24.04
C TYR A 284 11.39 -15.77 -23.47
N CYS A 285 11.44 -17.09 -23.33
CA CYS A 285 10.34 -17.85 -22.72
C CYS A 285 10.50 -17.96 -21.21
N PHE A 286 9.44 -17.65 -20.45
CA PHE A 286 9.42 -17.85 -19.00
C PHE A 286 9.35 -19.34 -18.59
N LYS A 287 8.83 -20.21 -19.48
CA LYS A 287 8.76 -21.67 -19.31
C LYS A 287 9.12 -22.39 -20.62
N PRO A 288 9.58 -23.65 -20.56
CA PRO A 288 9.92 -24.42 -21.76
C PRO A 288 8.77 -24.46 -22.78
N HIS A 289 9.11 -24.11 -24.01
CA HIS A 289 8.22 -24.04 -25.18
C HIS A 289 7.01 -23.10 -25.03
N ASN A 290 7.06 -22.10 -24.15
CA ASN A 290 6.00 -21.11 -24.00
C ASN A 290 6.38 -19.77 -24.65
N ALA A 291 6.18 -19.66 -25.96
CA ALA A 291 6.51 -18.46 -26.71
C ALA A 291 5.45 -17.34 -26.61
N TRP A 292 4.32 -17.57 -25.95
CA TRP A 292 3.18 -16.65 -25.94
C TRP A 292 2.86 -16.09 -24.55
N GLY A 293 3.70 -16.35 -23.55
CA GLY A 293 3.40 -15.96 -22.16
C GLY A 293 2.12 -16.60 -21.62
N TRP A 294 1.66 -17.70 -22.23
CA TRP A 294 0.27 -18.14 -22.07
C TRP A 294 0.09 -18.96 -20.80
N GLY A 295 -0.57 -18.36 -19.81
CA GLY A 295 -0.86 -18.97 -18.52
C GLY A 295 0.41 -19.40 -17.77
N SER A 296 0.28 -20.44 -16.93
CA SER A 296 1.43 -21.10 -16.28
C SER A 296 1.90 -22.36 -17.04
N SER A 297 1.60 -22.45 -18.33
CA SER A 297 1.77 -23.66 -19.14
C SER A 297 3.21 -23.88 -19.62
N SER A 298 3.52 -25.14 -19.95
CA SER A 298 4.77 -25.59 -20.56
C SER A 298 4.50 -26.87 -21.34
N TRP A 299 5.27 -27.12 -22.40
CA TRP A 299 5.07 -28.26 -23.31
C TRP A 299 6.36 -29.01 -23.60
N GLY A 300 6.22 -30.23 -24.11
CA GLY A 300 7.36 -31.09 -24.48
C GLY A 300 8.04 -30.70 -25.78
N SER A 301 7.33 -30.04 -26.70
CA SER A 301 7.88 -29.55 -27.96
C SER A 301 7.16 -28.30 -28.48
N TRP A 302 7.76 -27.62 -29.47
CA TRP A 302 7.12 -26.50 -30.16
C TRP A 302 5.86 -26.91 -30.90
N GLU A 303 5.82 -28.10 -31.52
CA GLU A 303 4.67 -28.56 -32.30
C GLU A 303 3.43 -28.78 -31.42
N GLU A 304 3.64 -29.32 -30.23
CA GLU A 304 2.60 -29.46 -29.21
C GLU A 304 2.10 -28.08 -28.77
N ALA A 305 3.02 -27.20 -28.41
CA ALA A 305 2.72 -25.87 -27.89
C ALA A 305 1.96 -25.00 -28.93
N ILE A 306 2.40 -25.01 -30.19
CA ILE A 306 1.78 -24.26 -31.29
C ILE A 306 0.33 -24.70 -31.47
N ARG A 307 0.10 -26.02 -31.54
CA ARG A 307 -1.25 -26.55 -31.75
C ARG A 307 -2.18 -26.23 -30.59
N ASP A 308 -1.70 -26.35 -29.36
CA ASP A 308 -2.49 -26.05 -28.17
C ASP A 308 -2.82 -24.56 -28.07
N HIS A 309 -1.84 -23.69 -28.34
CA HIS A 309 -2.05 -22.24 -28.36
C HIS A 309 -3.05 -21.81 -29.43
N VAL A 310 -2.90 -22.27 -30.68
CA VAL A 310 -3.84 -21.93 -31.77
C VAL A 310 -5.25 -22.46 -31.48
N ALA A 311 -5.37 -23.67 -30.93
CA ALA A 311 -6.67 -24.19 -30.48
C ALA A 311 -7.30 -23.32 -29.37
N GLY A 312 -6.46 -22.83 -28.45
CA GLY A 312 -6.85 -21.89 -27.40
C GLY A 312 -7.37 -20.56 -27.94
N LEU A 313 -6.68 -19.99 -28.93
CA LEU A 313 -7.10 -18.77 -29.63
C LEU A 313 -8.51 -18.93 -30.21
N ALA A 314 -8.74 -19.99 -31.00
CA ALA A 314 -10.04 -20.29 -31.59
C ALA A 314 -11.15 -20.40 -30.55
N ARG A 315 -10.87 -21.09 -29.43
CA ARG A 315 -11.85 -21.39 -28.38
C ARG A 315 -12.23 -20.17 -27.53
N ILE A 316 -11.26 -19.32 -27.19
CA ILE A 316 -11.41 -18.32 -26.13
C ILE A 316 -11.45 -16.89 -26.70
N TYR A 317 -10.71 -16.62 -27.77
CA TYR A 317 -10.43 -15.27 -28.24
C TYR A 317 -11.05 -14.96 -29.62
N GLY A 318 -11.25 -15.98 -30.46
CA GLY A 318 -11.89 -15.87 -31.77
C GLY A 318 -11.00 -16.32 -32.92
N PRO A 319 -11.38 -16.02 -34.18
CA PRO A 319 -10.65 -16.49 -35.36
C PRO A 319 -9.49 -15.57 -35.78
N THR A 320 -9.42 -14.33 -35.30
CA THR A 320 -8.34 -13.39 -35.62
C THR A 320 -8.22 -12.33 -34.55
N ILE A 321 -7.19 -11.48 -34.66
CA ILE A 321 -6.96 -10.39 -33.74
C ILE A 321 -8.15 -9.42 -33.72
N SER A 322 -8.54 -9.01 -32.52
CA SER A 322 -9.55 -7.98 -32.30
C SER A 322 -9.22 -7.25 -31.01
N MET A 323 -9.78 -6.05 -30.84
CA MET A 323 -9.61 -5.31 -29.59
C MET A 323 -10.23 -6.06 -28.40
N GLU A 324 -11.30 -6.83 -28.62
CA GLU A 324 -11.89 -7.68 -27.58
C GLU A 324 -10.94 -8.82 -27.18
N ALA A 325 -10.32 -9.49 -28.15
CA ALA A 325 -9.33 -10.53 -27.89
C ALA A 325 -8.12 -9.97 -27.12
N ALA A 326 -7.62 -8.79 -27.52
CA ALA A 326 -6.50 -8.12 -26.84
C ALA A 326 -6.81 -7.78 -25.38
N ARG A 327 -8.01 -7.24 -25.10
CA ARG A 327 -8.46 -6.95 -23.72
C ARG A 327 -8.55 -8.18 -22.82
N LYS A 328 -8.77 -9.36 -23.41
CA LYS A 328 -8.77 -10.64 -22.68
C LYS A 328 -7.37 -11.24 -22.56
N TYR A 329 -6.53 -11.07 -23.59
CA TYR A 329 -5.21 -11.69 -23.66
C TYR A 329 -4.19 -10.93 -22.80
N CYS A 330 -4.19 -9.59 -22.88
CA CYS A 330 -3.33 -8.71 -22.10
C CYS A 330 -4.15 -7.53 -21.53
N PRO A 331 -4.96 -7.76 -20.47
CA PRO A 331 -5.83 -6.73 -19.89
C PRO A 331 -5.16 -5.40 -19.49
N PRO A 332 -3.95 -5.39 -18.87
CA PRO A 332 -3.35 -4.14 -18.42
C PRO A 332 -2.78 -3.29 -19.57
N ASN A 333 -2.56 -3.85 -20.76
CA ASN A 333 -1.93 -3.15 -21.88
C ASN A 333 -2.52 -3.51 -23.26
N ALA A 334 -3.84 -3.68 -23.31
CA ALA A 334 -4.56 -4.26 -24.45
C ALA A 334 -4.37 -3.49 -25.76
N ASP A 335 -4.38 -2.16 -25.71
CA ASP A 335 -4.29 -1.32 -26.92
C ASP A 335 -2.89 -1.39 -27.55
N HIS A 336 -1.84 -1.36 -26.72
CA HIS A 336 -0.45 -1.54 -27.17
C HIS A 336 -0.24 -2.95 -27.71
N TRP A 337 -0.67 -3.97 -26.96
CA TRP A 337 -0.55 -5.36 -27.37
C TRP A 337 -1.25 -5.64 -28.70
N TYR A 338 -2.46 -5.09 -28.88
CA TYR A 338 -3.22 -5.18 -30.13
C TYR A 338 -2.43 -4.58 -31.29
N SER A 339 -1.93 -3.37 -31.11
CA SER A 339 -1.23 -2.62 -32.16
C SER A 339 0.10 -3.29 -32.54
N ALA A 340 0.88 -3.73 -31.55
CA ALA A 340 2.14 -4.43 -31.76
C ALA A 340 1.92 -5.76 -32.49
N THR A 341 0.96 -6.56 -32.02
CA THR A 341 0.66 -7.87 -32.63
C THR A 341 0.08 -7.71 -34.04
N LEU A 342 -0.75 -6.70 -34.29
CA LEU A 342 -1.26 -6.39 -35.63
C LEU A 342 -0.12 -5.99 -36.58
N ALA A 343 0.80 -5.14 -36.13
CA ALA A 343 1.98 -4.75 -36.91
C ALA A 343 2.88 -5.95 -37.25
N GLU A 344 3.01 -6.92 -36.34
CA GLU A 344 3.70 -8.17 -36.62
C GLU A 344 2.95 -9.07 -37.61
N MET A 345 1.61 -9.13 -37.54
CA MET A 345 0.81 -9.85 -38.53
C MET A 345 0.98 -9.29 -39.95
N GLU A 346 1.15 -7.97 -40.10
CA GLU A 346 1.39 -7.32 -41.39
C GLU A 346 2.76 -7.64 -42.01
N ARG A 347 3.71 -8.14 -41.22
CA ARG A 347 5.04 -8.55 -41.67
C ARG A 347 5.12 -9.98 -42.18
N ILE A 348 4.03 -10.76 -42.07
CA ILE A 348 3.91 -12.16 -42.49
C ILE A 348 3.22 -12.24 -43.84
#